data_AF-A0A945PYI8-F1
#
_entry.id   AF-A0A945PYI8-F1
#
_cell.length_a   1.000
_cell.length_b   1.000
_cell.length_c   1.000
_cell.angle_alpha   90.00
_cell.angle_beta   90.00
_cell.angle_gamma   90.00
#
_symmetry.space_group_name_H-M   'P 1'
#
loop_
_entity.id
_entity.type
_entity.pdbx_description
1 polymer ?
#
loop_
_entity_poly.entity_id
_entity_poly.type
_entity_poly.pdbx_seq_one_letter_code
_entity_poly.pdbx_strand_id
1 'polypeptide(L)'
;MNWLAYSLMTALFFGLYGIFLHTGQIAMKDPVMGRYKAFLFVGVAYLVIAVIVPIIMLKFQGSSFSFTGKGITLSFIAGLLGALGAFCILLAFGARGTPAVVMSIVFAGAPVVNAIVSMSLHPPKGGVSAIPWQFFLGIVLAAFGGCLVTIYKPAPAPALTKTPPPAAVTDA
;
A
#
# COMPACT_ATOMS: atom_id res chain seq x y z
N MET A 1 -21.49 -11.18 -4.16
CA MET A 1 -20.19 -11.66 -3.63
C MET A 1 -18.98 -10.94 -4.23
N ASN A 2 -19.13 -10.06 -5.24
CA ASN A 2 -17.99 -9.44 -5.94
C ASN A 2 -17.17 -8.46 -5.08
N TRP A 3 -17.80 -7.77 -4.12
CA TRP A 3 -17.10 -6.80 -3.27
C TRP A 3 -15.95 -7.45 -2.48
N LEU A 4 -16.15 -8.67 -1.95
CA LEU A 4 -15.12 -9.38 -1.18
C LEU A 4 -13.94 -9.76 -2.08
N ALA A 5 -14.23 -10.25 -3.30
CA ALA A 5 -13.19 -10.57 -4.27
C ALA A 5 -12.36 -9.33 -4.63
N TYR A 6 -13.00 -8.17 -4.83
CA TYR A 6 -12.28 -6.91 -5.08
C TYR A 6 -11.47 -6.46 -3.87
N SER A 7 -11.98 -6.61 -2.64
CA SER A 7 -11.21 -6.30 -1.42
C SER A 7 -9.97 -7.19 -1.27
N LEU A 8 -10.08 -8.49 -1.54
CA LEU A 8 -8.93 -9.41 -1.52
C LEU A 8 -7.94 -9.07 -2.63
N MET A 9 -8.43 -8.68 -3.81
CA MET A 9 -7.58 -8.22 -4.91
C MET A 9 -6.85 -6.91 -4.55
N THR A 10 -7.52 -6.00 -3.85
CA THR A 10 -6.87 -4.80 -3.30
C THR A 10 -5.76 -5.19 -2.35
N ALA A 11 -6.01 -6.09 -1.40
CA ALA A 11 -4.99 -6.58 -0.47
C ALA A 11 -3.79 -7.22 -1.20
N LEU A 12 -4.05 -8.00 -2.26
CA LEU A 12 -3.01 -8.57 -3.11
C LEU A 12 -2.15 -7.49 -3.77
N PHE A 13 -2.76 -6.56 -4.50
CA PHE A 13 -2.02 -5.54 -5.24
C PHE A 13 -1.25 -4.60 -4.31
N PHE A 14 -1.85 -4.21 -3.20
CA PHE A 14 -1.17 -3.39 -2.20
C PHE A 14 -0.07 -4.16 -1.47
N GLY A 15 -0.23 -5.44 -1.19
CA GLY A 15 0.83 -6.29 -0.63
C GLY A 15 2.04 -6.37 -1.57
N LEU A 16 1.80 -6.60 -2.87
CA LEU A 16 2.85 -6.61 -3.90
C LEU A 16 3.48 -5.22 -4.11
N TYR A 17 2.68 -4.16 -4.04
CA TYR A 17 3.13 -2.79 -4.25
C TYR A 17 4.34 -2.43 -3.39
N GLY A 18 4.34 -2.77 -2.09
CA GLY A 18 5.48 -2.47 -1.21
C GLY A 18 6.78 -3.15 -1.67
N ILE A 19 6.69 -4.40 -2.14
CA ILE A 19 7.83 -5.19 -2.64
C ILE A 19 8.36 -4.60 -3.94
N PHE A 20 7.48 -4.34 -4.91
CA PHE A 20 7.87 -3.79 -6.22
C PHE A 20 8.35 -2.35 -6.11
N LEU A 21 7.76 -1.53 -5.24
CA LEU A 21 8.23 -0.17 -5.01
C LEU A 21 9.64 -0.20 -4.43
N HIS A 22 9.87 -0.92 -3.33
CA HIS A 22 11.20 -1.05 -2.73
C HIS A 22 12.25 -1.57 -3.73
N THR A 23 11.91 -2.61 -4.48
CA THR A 23 12.80 -3.18 -5.51
C THR A 23 13.07 -2.17 -6.63
N GLY A 24 12.05 -1.45 -7.10
CA GLY A 24 12.17 -0.40 -8.09
C GLY A 24 13.07 0.75 -7.64
N GLN A 25 12.96 1.18 -6.38
CA GLN A 25 13.83 2.21 -5.80
C GLN A 25 15.31 1.78 -5.83
N ILE A 26 15.61 0.54 -5.47
CA ILE A 26 16.97 -0.02 -5.52
C ILE A 26 17.47 -0.13 -6.97
N ALA A 27 16.62 -0.59 -7.88
CA ALA A 27 16.94 -0.77 -9.29
C ALA A 27 17.25 0.55 -10.03
N MET A 28 16.82 1.70 -9.49
CA MET A 28 17.18 3.02 -10.03
C MET A 28 18.69 3.34 -9.92
N LYS A 29 19.46 2.59 -9.11
CA LYS A 29 20.92 2.76 -8.92
C LYS A 29 21.34 4.20 -8.60
N ASP A 30 20.45 4.95 -7.96
CA ASP A 30 20.65 6.34 -7.56
C ASP A 30 20.36 6.44 -6.05
N PRO A 31 21.39 6.55 -5.19
CA PRO A 31 21.22 6.48 -3.75
C PRO A 31 20.50 7.70 -3.16
N VAL A 32 20.44 8.82 -3.88
CA VAL A 32 19.84 10.07 -3.37
C VAL A 32 18.43 10.25 -3.91
N MET A 33 18.27 10.11 -5.23
CA MET A 33 17.03 10.42 -5.96
C MET A 33 16.28 9.19 -6.47
N GLY A 34 16.84 7.99 -6.37
CA GLY A 34 16.23 6.75 -6.88
C GLY A 34 14.81 6.52 -6.35
N ARG A 35 14.55 6.88 -5.09
CA ARG A 35 13.22 6.81 -4.49
C ARG A 35 12.19 7.68 -5.20
N TYR A 36 12.51 8.93 -5.48
CA TYR A 36 11.59 9.87 -6.13
C TYR A 36 11.40 9.51 -7.60
N LYS A 37 12.46 9.04 -8.27
CA LYS A 37 12.37 8.49 -9.63
C LYS A 37 11.42 7.29 -9.69
N ALA A 38 11.54 6.34 -8.78
CA ALA A 38 10.61 5.20 -8.70
C ALA A 38 9.17 5.66 -8.42
N PHE A 39 8.97 6.57 -7.47
CA PHE A 39 7.64 7.10 -7.14
C PHE A 39 7.00 7.89 -8.28
N LEU A 40 7.80 8.60 -9.09
CA LEU A 40 7.30 9.29 -10.28
C LEU A 40 6.59 8.32 -11.23
N PHE A 41 7.16 7.14 -11.47
CA PHE A 41 6.52 6.12 -12.30
C PHE A 41 5.29 5.49 -11.65
N VAL A 42 5.21 5.43 -10.31
CA VAL A 42 3.96 5.11 -9.61
C VAL A 42 2.89 6.18 -9.90
N GLY A 43 3.26 7.47 -9.86
CA GLY A 43 2.39 8.58 -10.23
C GLY A 43 1.89 8.50 -11.67
N VAL A 44 2.76 8.15 -12.62
CA VAL A 44 2.37 7.91 -14.02
C VAL A 44 1.37 6.76 -14.12
N ALA A 45 1.59 5.66 -13.41
CA ALA A 45 0.64 4.55 -13.38
C ALA A 45 -0.72 4.97 -12.77
N TYR A 46 -0.71 5.82 -11.74
CA TYR A 46 -1.94 6.37 -11.15
C TYR A 46 -2.68 7.27 -12.13
N LEU A 47 -1.99 8.08 -12.95
CA LEU A 47 -2.65 8.84 -14.01
C LEU A 47 -3.38 7.90 -14.99
N VAL A 48 -2.72 6.85 -15.44
CA VAL A 48 -3.31 5.88 -16.38
C VAL A 48 -4.52 5.20 -15.76
N ILE A 49 -4.39 4.65 -14.55
CA ILE A 49 -5.46 3.85 -13.94
C ILE A 49 -6.55 4.72 -13.33
N ALA A 50 -6.21 5.80 -12.63
CA ALA A 50 -7.20 6.63 -11.91
C ALA A 50 -7.87 7.69 -12.79
N VAL A 51 -7.32 8.01 -13.97
CA VAL A 51 -7.93 8.98 -14.90
C VAL A 51 -8.45 8.28 -16.15
N ILE A 52 -7.59 7.57 -16.88
CA ILE A 52 -7.94 7.02 -18.20
C ILE A 52 -9.00 5.92 -18.08
N VAL A 53 -8.83 4.96 -17.16
CA VAL A 53 -9.77 3.84 -17.01
C VAL A 53 -11.18 4.32 -16.60
N PRO A 54 -11.37 5.20 -15.60
CA PRO A 54 -12.68 5.76 -15.29
C PRO A 54 -13.32 6.52 -16.44
N ILE A 55 -12.56 7.32 -17.20
CA ILE A 55 -13.11 8.03 -18.37
C ILE A 55 -13.65 7.05 -19.41
N ILE A 56 -12.89 5.98 -19.70
CA ILE A 56 -13.32 4.92 -20.62
C ILE A 56 -14.61 4.25 -20.09
N MET A 57 -14.64 3.90 -18.80
CA MET A 57 -15.79 3.26 -18.18
C MET A 57 -17.03 4.16 -18.16
N LEU A 58 -16.89 5.46 -17.88
CA LEU A 58 -17.98 6.42 -17.90
C LEU A 58 -18.55 6.58 -19.32
N LYS A 59 -17.67 6.62 -20.33
CA LYS A 59 -18.07 6.69 -21.73
C LYS A 59 -18.82 5.45 -22.18
N PHE A 60 -18.32 4.25 -21.87
CA PHE A 60 -18.98 3.00 -22.25
C PHE A 60 -20.28 2.74 -21.51
N GLN A 61 -20.43 3.26 -20.28
CA GLN A 61 -21.67 3.15 -19.51
C GLN A 61 -22.67 4.28 -19.80
N GLY A 62 -22.40 5.16 -20.77
CA GLY A 62 -23.33 6.22 -21.18
C GLY A 62 -23.56 7.29 -20.12
N SER A 63 -22.61 7.52 -19.21
CA SER A 63 -22.75 8.50 -18.14
C SER A 63 -22.89 9.92 -18.71
N SER A 64 -23.82 10.71 -18.15
CA SER A 64 -23.70 12.16 -18.28
C SER A 64 -22.45 12.60 -17.51
N PHE A 65 -21.56 13.35 -18.12
CA PHE A 65 -20.36 13.90 -17.47
C PHE A 65 -20.71 15.09 -16.56
N SER A 66 -21.83 14.96 -15.82
CA SER A 66 -22.29 15.94 -14.85
C SER A 66 -21.84 15.51 -13.47
N PHE A 67 -21.08 16.39 -12.82
CA PHE A 67 -20.47 16.10 -11.52
C PHE A 67 -20.95 17.10 -10.48
N THR A 68 -21.17 16.65 -9.25
CA THR A 68 -21.53 17.54 -8.14
C THR A 68 -20.27 18.12 -7.51
N GLY A 69 -20.30 19.40 -7.12
CA GLY A 69 -19.15 20.06 -6.49
C GLY A 69 -18.67 19.34 -5.23
N LYS A 70 -19.60 18.91 -4.36
CA LYS A 70 -19.27 18.10 -3.17
C LYS A 70 -18.61 16.77 -3.52
N GLY A 71 -19.12 16.07 -4.54
CA GLY A 71 -18.55 14.80 -5.01
C GLY A 71 -17.12 14.97 -5.53
N ILE A 72 -16.86 16.04 -6.29
CA ILE A 72 -15.51 16.38 -6.77
C ILE A 72 -14.57 16.62 -5.59
N THR A 73 -14.95 17.49 -4.65
CA THR A 73 -14.10 17.85 -3.50
C THR A 73 -13.75 16.65 -2.63
N LEU A 74 -14.73 15.83 -2.27
CA LEU A 74 -14.48 14.65 -1.42
C LEU A 74 -13.63 13.60 -2.15
N SER A 75 -13.89 13.38 -3.45
CA SER A 75 -13.10 12.44 -4.25
C SER A 75 -11.66 12.91 -4.43
N PHE A 76 -11.46 14.22 -4.60
CA PHE A 76 -10.13 14.82 -4.68
C PHE A 76 -9.35 14.68 -3.37
N ILE A 77 -10.00 14.96 -2.22
CA ILE A 77 -9.40 14.75 -0.90
C ILE A 77 -9.03 13.28 -0.70
N ALA A 78 -9.92 12.34 -1.09
CA ALA A 78 -9.62 10.91 -1.03
C ALA A 78 -8.40 10.54 -1.88
N GLY A 79 -8.27 11.10 -3.09
CA GLY A 79 -7.10 10.93 -3.94
C GLY A 79 -5.81 11.47 -3.31
N LEU A 80 -5.87 12.66 -2.69
CA LEU A 80 -4.73 13.24 -1.95
C LEU A 80 -4.30 12.36 -0.79
N LEU A 81 -5.24 11.85 0.02
CA LEU A 81 -4.94 10.96 1.13
C LEU A 81 -4.25 9.67 0.65
N GLY A 82 -4.70 9.09 -0.46
CA GLY A 82 -4.07 7.92 -1.08
C GLY A 82 -2.65 8.20 -1.58
N ALA A 83 -2.45 9.32 -2.29
CA ALA A 83 -1.14 9.73 -2.80
C ALA A 83 -0.14 10.05 -1.67
N LEU A 84 -0.60 10.75 -0.63
CA LEU A 84 0.21 11.06 0.56
C LEU A 84 0.59 9.79 1.32
N GLY A 85 -0.36 8.86 1.51
CA GLY A 85 -0.08 7.57 2.14
C GLY A 85 0.99 6.77 1.37
N ALA A 86 0.87 6.70 0.05
CA ALA A 86 1.87 6.05 -0.82
C ALA A 86 3.24 6.74 -0.72
N PHE A 87 3.27 8.07 -0.64
CA PHE A 87 4.50 8.83 -0.42
C PHE A 87 5.13 8.56 0.95
N CYS A 88 4.33 8.43 2.01
CA CYS A 88 4.82 8.04 3.33
C CYS A 88 5.47 6.64 3.32
N ILE A 89 4.92 5.68 2.57
CA ILE A 89 5.54 4.36 2.37
C ILE A 89 6.92 4.50 1.72
N LEU A 90 7.04 5.35 0.69
CA LEU A 90 8.30 5.65 0.04
C LEU A 90 9.34 6.22 1.02
N LEU A 91 8.94 7.16 1.87
CA LEU A 91 9.78 7.76 2.90
C LEU A 91 10.20 6.72 3.94
N ALA A 92 9.29 5.83 4.36
CA ALA A 92 9.59 4.76 5.30
C ALA A 92 10.64 3.79 4.75
N PHE A 93 10.59 3.43 3.46
CA PHE A 93 11.64 2.67 2.80
C PHE A 93 12.98 3.43 2.78
N GLY A 94 12.95 4.74 2.53
CA GLY A 94 14.13 5.60 2.64
C GLY A 94 14.72 5.66 4.06
N ALA A 95 13.89 5.46 5.09
CA ALA A 95 14.29 5.38 6.50
C ALA A 95 14.68 3.95 6.94
N ARG A 96 15.07 3.07 6.00
CA ARG A 96 15.47 1.66 6.23
C ARG A 96 14.33 0.72 6.61
N GLY A 97 13.08 1.14 6.42
CA GLY A 97 11.93 0.24 6.53
C GLY A 97 11.97 -0.84 5.45
N THR A 98 11.70 -2.09 5.82
CA THR A 98 11.57 -3.20 4.86
C THR A 98 10.10 -3.38 4.46
N PRO A 99 9.79 -3.82 3.22
CA PRO A 99 8.41 -4.09 2.79
C PRO A 99 7.61 -4.91 3.80
N ALA A 100 8.18 -6.00 4.32
CA ALA A 100 7.51 -6.84 5.32
C ALA A 100 7.05 -6.08 6.57
N VAL A 101 7.83 -5.10 7.06
CA VAL A 101 7.48 -4.35 8.27
C VAL A 101 6.53 -3.21 7.95
N VAL A 102 6.90 -2.38 6.99
CA VAL A 102 6.13 -1.17 6.65
C VAL A 102 4.72 -1.55 6.22
N MET A 103 4.59 -2.57 5.36
CA MET A 103 3.29 -2.99 4.87
C MET A 103 2.44 -3.62 5.99
N SER A 104 3.02 -4.43 6.89
CA SER A 104 2.28 -4.98 8.02
C SER A 104 1.76 -3.90 8.98
N ILE A 105 2.56 -2.88 9.28
CA ILE A 105 2.10 -1.74 10.10
C ILE A 105 0.95 -1.00 9.41
N VAL A 106 1.07 -0.72 8.10
CA VAL A 106 0.03 -0.01 7.34
C VAL A 106 -1.27 -0.80 7.29
N PHE A 107 -1.24 -2.10 6.97
CA PHE A 107 -2.46 -2.91 6.85
C PHE A 107 -3.06 -3.31 8.20
N ALA A 108 -2.26 -3.41 9.26
CA ALA A 108 -2.79 -3.58 10.62
C ALA A 108 -3.41 -2.28 11.15
N GLY A 109 -2.82 -1.12 10.82
CA GLY A 109 -3.27 0.19 11.28
C GLY A 109 -4.49 0.74 10.54
N ALA A 110 -4.63 0.46 9.25
CA ALA A 110 -5.72 1.01 8.43
C ALA A 110 -7.12 0.69 8.96
N PRO A 111 -7.44 -0.55 9.40
CA PRO A 111 -8.72 -0.85 10.05
C PRO A 111 -8.97 -0.03 11.32
N VAL A 112 -7.93 0.24 12.11
CA VAL A 112 -8.02 1.02 13.36
C VAL A 112 -8.39 2.47 13.05
N VAL A 113 -7.69 3.10 12.11
CA VAL A 113 -7.98 4.48 11.69
C VAL A 113 -9.39 4.58 11.11
N ASN A 114 -9.75 3.63 10.24
CA ASN A 114 -11.09 3.59 9.65
C ASN A 114 -12.18 3.44 10.71
N ALA A 115 -11.98 2.57 11.71
CA ALA A 115 -12.91 2.41 12.83
C ALA A 115 -13.11 3.72 13.60
N ILE A 116 -12.02 4.37 14.00
CA ILE A 116 -12.07 5.62 14.78
C ILE A 116 -12.79 6.72 13.98
N VAL A 117 -12.36 6.96 12.74
CA VAL A 117 -12.93 8.02 11.89
C VAL A 117 -14.39 7.72 11.56
N SER A 118 -14.73 6.47 11.22
CA SER A 118 -16.11 6.07 10.93
C SER A 118 -17.03 6.27 12.13
N MET A 119 -16.61 5.83 13.33
CA MET A 119 -17.38 6.05 14.57
C MET A 119 -17.52 7.53 14.94
N SER A 120 -16.53 8.35 14.58
CA SER A 120 -16.53 9.79 14.87
C SER A 120 -17.48 10.56 13.93
N LEU A 121 -17.48 10.19 12.64
CA LEU A 121 -18.34 10.80 11.63
C LEU A 121 -19.77 10.25 11.66
N HIS A 122 -19.94 8.99 12.05
CA HIS A 122 -21.22 8.30 12.15
C HIS A 122 -21.34 7.60 13.50
N PRO A 123 -21.71 8.33 14.57
CA PRO A 123 -21.81 7.77 15.91
C PRO A 123 -22.72 6.53 15.96
N PRO A 124 -22.33 5.45 16.67
CA PRO A 124 -23.12 4.23 16.74
C PRO A 124 -24.48 4.48 17.38
N LYS A 125 -25.52 3.88 16.81
CA LYS A 125 -26.85 3.88 17.43
C LYS A 125 -26.75 3.13 18.77
N GLY A 126 -26.92 3.83 19.88
CA GLY A 126 -26.76 3.28 21.24
C GLY A 126 -25.39 3.53 21.89
N GLY A 127 -24.52 4.32 21.27
CA GLY A 127 -23.20 4.68 21.82
C GLY A 127 -22.16 3.56 21.66
N VAL A 128 -20.95 3.81 22.15
CA VAL A 128 -19.80 2.89 22.01
C VAL A 128 -20.06 1.54 22.67
N SER A 129 -20.86 1.52 23.75
CA SER A 129 -21.27 0.30 24.46
C SER A 129 -22.19 -0.62 23.66
N ALA A 130 -22.84 -0.12 22.60
CA ALA A 130 -23.68 -0.93 21.72
C ALA A 130 -22.87 -1.64 20.62
N ILE A 131 -21.59 -1.33 20.47
CA ILE A 131 -20.71 -1.98 19.50
C ILE A 131 -20.39 -3.39 19.99
N PRO A 132 -20.56 -4.43 19.16
CA PRO A 132 -20.19 -5.79 19.53
C PRO A 132 -18.71 -5.86 19.95
N TRP A 133 -18.42 -6.44 21.10
CA TRP A 133 -17.07 -6.52 21.66
C TRP A 133 -16.07 -7.21 20.69
N GLN A 134 -16.57 -8.11 19.82
CA GLN A 134 -15.78 -8.78 18.78
C GLN A 134 -15.14 -7.80 17.79
N PHE A 135 -15.77 -6.65 17.54
CA PHE A 135 -15.20 -5.60 16.69
C PHE A 135 -13.90 -5.06 17.29
N PHE A 136 -13.92 -4.72 18.59
CA PHE A 136 -12.73 -4.25 19.30
C PHE A 136 -11.68 -5.35 19.41
N LEU A 137 -12.09 -6.59 19.67
CA LEU A 137 -11.18 -7.73 19.64
C LEU A 137 -10.49 -7.85 18.27
N GLY A 138 -11.23 -7.70 17.17
CA GLY A 138 -10.68 -7.75 15.81
C GLY A 138 -9.63 -6.66 15.56
N ILE A 139 -9.87 -5.44 16.03
CA ILE A 139 -8.89 -4.34 15.97
C ILE A 139 -7.62 -4.69 16.74
N VAL A 140 -7.77 -5.21 17.96
CA VAL A 140 -6.63 -5.63 18.80
C VAL A 140 -5.86 -6.76 18.12
N LEU A 141 -6.54 -7.79 17.62
CA LEU A 141 -5.92 -8.90 16.92
C LEU A 141 -5.19 -8.47 15.63
N ALA A 142 -5.74 -7.50 14.88
CA ALA A 142 -5.07 -6.93 13.72
C ALA A 142 -3.77 -6.21 14.12
N ALA A 143 -3.80 -5.39 15.17
CA ALA A 143 -2.62 -4.73 15.70
C ALA A 143 -1.56 -5.74 16.18
N PHE A 144 -1.98 -6.74 16.97
CA PHE A 144 -1.09 -7.81 17.44
C PHE A 144 -0.48 -8.61 16.26
N GLY A 145 -1.29 -8.97 15.26
CA GLY A 145 -0.80 -9.65 14.06
C GLY A 145 0.24 -8.82 13.32
N GLY A 146 -0.01 -7.51 13.14
CA GLY A 146 0.96 -6.59 12.55
C GLY A 146 2.27 -6.49 13.35
N CYS A 147 2.18 -6.44 14.69
CA CYS A 147 3.34 -6.46 15.58
C CYS A 147 4.15 -7.76 15.45
N LEU A 148 3.48 -8.92 15.48
CA LEU A 148 4.13 -10.22 15.36
C LEU A 148 4.87 -10.35 14.03
N VAL A 149 4.25 -9.99 12.90
CA VAL A 149 4.91 -10.04 11.59
C VAL A 149 6.11 -9.09 11.54
N THR A 150 6.01 -7.94 12.20
CA THR A 150 7.11 -6.97 12.26
C THR A 150 8.30 -7.48 13.08
N ILE A 151 8.04 -8.09 14.24
CA ILE A 151 9.05 -8.59 15.17
C ILE A 151 9.71 -9.86 14.64
N TYR A 152 8.93 -10.81 14.14
CA TYR A 152 9.39 -12.14 13.74
C TYR A 152 9.64 -12.27 12.23
N LYS A 153 9.89 -11.15 11.53
CA LYS A 153 10.22 -11.20 10.10
C LYS A 153 11.50 -12.03 9.88
N PRO A 154 11.55 -12.90 8.86
CA PRO A 154 12.72 -13.72 8.61
C PRO A 154 13.93 -12.87 8.19
N ALA A 155 15.12 -13.28 8.63
CA ALA A 155 16.37 -12.67 8.19
C ALA A 155 16.60 -12.95 6.70
N PRO A 156 17.17 -12.00 5.93
CA PRO A 156 17.57 -12.26 4.55
C PRO A 156 18.55 -13.44 4.49
N ALA A 157 18.39 -14.30 3.48
CA ALA A 157 19.39 -15.33 3.22
C ALA A 157 20.76 -14.68 2.96
N PRO A 158 21.87 -15.27 3.44
CA PRO A 158 23.21 -14.81 3.08
C PRO A 158 23.33 -14.73 1.56
N ALA A 159 23.89 -13.62 1.06
CA ALA A 159 24.19 -13.54 -0.37
C ALA A 159 25.14 -14.68 -0.71
N LEU A 160 24.78 -15.51 -1.70
CA LEU A 160 25.70 -16.50 -2.25
C LEU A 160 26.94 -15.75 -2.73
N THR A 161 28.03 -15.86 -1.98
CA THR A 161 29.35 -15.42 -2.43
C THR A 161 29.60 -16.12 -3.76
N LYS A 162 29.62 -15.36 -4.86
CA LYS A 162 30.00 -15.89 -6.17
C LYS A 162 31.39 -16.51 -5.99
N THR A 163 31.47 -17.84 -6.04
CA THR A 163 32.75 -18.55 -6.13
C THR A 163 33.51 -17.96 -7.31
N PRO A 164 34.78 -17.55 -7.16
CA PRO A 164 35.58 -17.09 -8.28
C PRO A 164 35.55 -18.14 -9.39
N PRO A 165 35.51 -17.74 -10.68
CA PRO A 165 35.65 -18.69 -11.78
C PRO A 165 36.92 -19.53 -11.56
N PRO A 166 36.90 -20.85 -11.83
CA PRO A 166 38.11 -21.65 -11.77
C PRO A 166 39.18 -21.00 -12.65
N ALA A 167 40.38 -20.82 -12.10
CA ALA A 167 41.52 -20.29 -12.85
C ALA A 167 41.69 -21.14 -14.11
N ALA A 168 41.68 -20.50 -15.29
CA ALA A 168 41.92 -21.17 -16.55
C ALA A 168 43.30 -21.86 -16.47
N VAL A 169 43.30 -23.18 -16.62
CA VAL A 169 44.53 -23.96 -16.78
C VAL A 169 45.13 -23.52 -18.11
N THR A 170 46.23 -22.77 -18.06
CA THR A 170 47.07 -22.53 -19.22
C THR A 170 47.87 -23.80 -19.45
N ASP A 171 47.48 -24.58 -20.46
CA ASP A 171 48.31 -25.67 -20.98
C ASP A 171 49.60 -25.08 -21.56
N ALA A 172 50.73 -25.68 -21.18
CA ALA A 172 52.09 -25.36 -21.62
C ALA A 172 52.53 -26.28 -22.75
#